data_AF-A0A2E5NM95-F1
#
_entry.id   AF-A0A2E5NM95-F1
#
_cell.length_a   1.000
_cell.length_b   1.000
_cell.length_c   1.000
_cell.angle_alpha   90.00
_cell.angle_beta   90.00
_cell.angle_gamma   90.00
#
_symmetry.space_group_name_H-M   'P 1'
#
loop_
_entity.id
_entity.type
_entity.pdbx_description
1 polymer ?
#
loop_
_entity_poly.entity_id
_entity_poly.type
_entity_poly.pdbx_seq_one_letter_code
_entity_poly.pdbx_strand_id
1 'polypeptide(L)'
;MFKLSVNVGVIFGLSSFFQLSAAELELFADSDVIGKPQIITAAYEDTFIKLARKYNLGYEELIQANPSVDPWLPGEGTEIVLPTQFILPKAERQGIVINLPELRLYYYPDGESGRVITHPISIGRMEWGTPLGRSEIISKAVNPTWYPPESIREEHAADNRPLPKVVPPGPDNPLGKHALRLSLPGYLIHGTNKPSGLGMRVTHGCIRMFPEDIEALFENVPIGTPVRIVNEPYKLGWTDNGFYLEAHPPLDEQTIDDAWTMTELTRAFVAATSEGQGTSFSWELAEVVAMRSLGIPEFISAERLATPSQHSK
;
A
#
# COMPACT_ATOMS: atom_id res chain seq x y z
N MET A 1 -64.90 4.69 10.34
CA MET A 1 -63.89 3.62 10.17
C MET A 1 -63.28 3.76 8.78
N PHE A 2 -62.16 4.46 8.65
CA PHE A 2 -61.37 4.51 7.41
C PHE A 2 -60.12 3.67 7.63
N LYS A 3 -59.97 2.55 6.90
CA LYS A 3 -58.75 1.75 6.88
C LYS A 3 -57.80 2.37 5.87
N LEU A 4 -56.67 2.87 6.35
CA LEU A 4 -55.52 3.26 5.53
C LEU A 4 -54.70 2.00 5.23
N SER A 5 -54.63 1.60 3.97
CA SER A 5 -53.72 0.54 3.51
C SER A 5 -52.36 1.16 3.20
N VAL A 6 -51.34 0.80 3.97
CA VAL A 6 -49.94 1.17 3.70
C VAL A 6 -49.35 0.10 2.78
N ASN A 7 -49.02 0.49 1.55
CA ASN A 7 -48.18 -0.32 0.66
C ASN A 7 -46.72 -0.11 1.05
N VAL A 8 -46.09 -1.16 1.59
CA VAL A 8 -44.63 -1.20 1.79
C VAL A 8 -44.01 -1.63 0.47
N GLY A 9 -43.47 -0.67 -0.28
CA GLY A 9 -42.62 -0.93 -1.43
C GLY A 9 -41.25 -1.39 -0.95
N VAL A 10 -40.93 -2.66 -1.13
CA VAL A 10 -39.58 -3.19 -0.95
C VAL A 10 -38.75 -2.77 -2.15
N ILE A 11 -37.87 -1.78 -1.96
CA ILE A 11 -36.86 -1.40 -2.95
C ILE A 11 -35.72 -2.43 -2.84
N PHE A 12 -35.67 -3.38 -3.77
CA PHE A 12 -34.47 -4.16 -4.02
C PHE A 12 -33.43 -3.22 -4.65
N GLY A 13 -32.53 -2.68 -3.83
CA GLY A 13 -31.32 -2.05 -4.32
C GLY A 13 -30.45 -3.13 -4.97
N LEU A 14 -30.27 -3.07 -6.29
CA LEU A 14 -29.22 -3.82 -6.97
C LEU A 14 -27.88 -3.28 -6.47
N SER A 15 -27.27 -3.98 -5.51
CA SER A 15 -25.87 -3.82 -5.18
C SER A 15 -25.06 -4.25 -6.42
N SER A 16 -24.65 -3.27 -7.21
CA SER A 16 -23.68 -3.52 -8.27
C SER A 16 -22.38 -3.96 -7.60
N PHE A 17 -22.03 -5.23 -7.75
CA PHE A 17 -20.74 -5.76 -7.37
C PHE A 17 -19.70 -5.16 -8.32
N PHE A 18 -19.19 -3.97 -8.01
CA PHE A 18 -17.89 -3.58 -8.52
C PHE A 18 -16.87 -4.51 -7.86
N GLN A 19 -16.22 -5.35 -8.65
CA GLN A 19 -14.90 -5.82 -8.27
C GLN A 19 -14.06 -4.55 -8.06
N LEU A 20 -13.61 -4.29 -6.83
CA LEU A 20 -12.61 -3.25 -6.60
C LEU A 20 -11.32 -3.72 -7.27
N SER A 21 -11.16 -3.40 -8.56
CA SER A 21 -9.83 -3.07 -9.08
C SER A 21 -9.32 -1.88 -8.28
N ALA A 22 -8.04 -1.86 -7.93
CA ALA A 22 -7.24 -0.71 -7.45
C ALA A 22 -7.99 0.45 -6.77
N ALA A 23 -7.59 0.86 -5.56
CA ALA A 23 -8.14 2.07 -4.97
C ALA A 23 -7.68 3.31 -5.77
N GLU A 24 -8.50 3.74 -6.73
CA GLU A 24 -8.41 5.05 -7.38
C GLU A 24 -8.96 6.09 -6.41
N LEU A 25 -8.09 6.98 -5.95
CA LEU A 25 -8.36 7.96 -4.91
C LEU A 25 -8.11 9.37 -5.48
N GLU A 26 -8.98 10.31 -5.14
CA GLU A 26 -8.81 11.70 -5.53
C GLU A 26 -7.68 12.36 -4.71
N LEU A 27 -6.87 13.16 -5.38
CA LEU A 27 -5.86 14.01 -4.77
C LEU A 27 -6.45 15.39 -4.51
N PHE A 28 -6.41 15.81 -3.26
CA PHE A 28 -6.81 17.15 -2.84
C PHE A 28 -5.56 18.01 -2.64
N ALA A 29 -5.56 19.23 -3.18
CA ALA A 29 -4.39 20.11 -3.12
C ALA A 29 -4.05 20.57 -1.69
N ASP A 30 -5.02 20.51 -0.79
CA ASP A 30 -4.98 20.91 0.61
C ASP A 30 -4.83 19.74 1.58
N SER A 31 -4.66 18.50 1.09
CA SER A 31 -4.49 17.34 1.95
C SER A 31 -3.49 16.30 1.43
N ASP A 32 -2.73 15.76 2.37
CA ASP A 32 -1.83 14.62 2.15
C ASP A 32 -2.48 13.28 2.52
N VAL A 33 -3.68 13.31 3.11
CA VAL A 33 -4.40 12.14 3.57
C VAL A 33 -5.48 11.79 2.57
N ILE A 34 -5.40 10.58 2.01
CA ILE A 34 -6.34 10.07 1.00
C ILE A 34 -7.09 8.85 1.53
N GLY A 35 -8.22 8.53 0.88
CA GLY A 35 -9.03 7.39 1.28
C GLY A 35 -9.79 7.63 2.58
N LYS A 36 -10.34 6.56 3.16
CA LYS A 36 -11.19 6.60 4.36
C LYS A 36 -10.98 5.36 5.21
N PRO A 37 -11.06 5.46 6.55
CA PRO A 37 -11.03 4.28 7.40
C PRO A 37 -12.28 3.44 7.14
N GLN A 38 -12.11 2.13 7.06
CA GLN A 38 -13.20 1.18 6.88
C GLN A 38 -13.13 0.11 7.96
N ILE A 39 -14.29 -0.29 8.46
CA ILE A 39 -14.45 -1.41 9.38
C ILE A 39 -15.49 -2.34 8.77
N ILE A 40 -15.17 -3.63 8.73
CA ILE A 40 -16.11 -4.66 8.30
C ILE A 40 -16.34 -5.66 9.43
N THR A 41 -17.42 -6.42 9.32
CA THR A 41 -17.65 -7.58 10.17
C THR A 41 -17.26 -8.84 9.40
N ALA A 42 -16.35 -9.64 9.96
CA ALA A 42 -15.86 -10.86 9.34
C ALA A 42 -16.96 -11.94 9.26
N ALA A 43 -16.97 -12.68 8.16
CA ALA A 43 -17.73 -13.91 7.99
C ALA A 43 -16.90 -15.13 8.45
N TYR A 44 -17.56 -16.27 8.66
CA TYR A 44 -16.91 -17.50 9.13
C TYR A 44 -15.78 -17.97 8.21
N GLU A 45 -15.94 -17.84 6.89
CA GLU A 45 -14.97 -18.27 5.90
C GLU A 45 -13.88 -17.24 5.54
N ASP A 46 -13.92 -16.05 6.15
CA ASP A 46 -12.94 -15.01 5.86
C ASP A 46 -11.56 -15.40 6.40
N THR A 47 -10.54 -14.99 5.65
CA THR A 47 -9.14 -15.02 6.08
C THR A 47 -8.48 -13.73 5.62
N PHE A 48 -7.40 -13.31 6.27
CA PHE A 48 -6.71 -12.08 5.89
C PHE A 48 -6.19 -12.14 4.45
N ILE A 49 -5.78 -13.30 3.94
CA ILE A 49 -5.41 -13.45 2.52
C ILE A 49 -6.61 -13.18 1.59
N LYS A 50 -7.80 -13.69 1.91
CA LYS A 50 -9.00 -13.46 1.11
C LYS A 50 -9.42 -12.00 1.17
N LEU A 51 -9.42 -11.42 2.38
CA LEU A 51 -9.78 -10.02 2.62
C LEU A 51 -8.79 -9.08 1.92
N ALA A 52 -7.47 -9.32 2.07
CA ALA A 52 -6.40 -8.57 1.41
C ALA A 52 -6.64 -8.49 -0.10
N ARG A 53 -6.85 -9.64 -0.75
CA ARG A 53 -7.12 -9.64 -2.19
C ARG A 53 -8.46 -8.98 -2.55
N LYS A 54 -9.51 -9.22 -1.77
CA LYS A 54 -10.85 -8.66 -2.01
C LYS A 54 -10.88 -7.13 -1.93
N TYR A 55 -10.11 -6.55 -1.00
CA TYR A 55 -10.10 -5.11 -0.73
C TYR A 55 -8.84 -4.40 -1.26
N ASN A 56 -8.00 -5.08 -2.03
CA ASN A 56 -6.74 -4.55 -2.56
C ASN A 56 -5.80 -4.00 -1.48
N LEU A 57 -5.56 -4.84 -0.47
CA LEU A 57 -4.68 -4.60 0.66
C LEU A 57 -3.57 -5.66 0.72
N GLY A 58 -2.50 -5.36 1.45
CA GLY A 58 -1.43 -6.29 1.75
C GLY A 58 -1.80 -7.24 2.90
N TYR A 59 -1.20 -8.43 2.92
CA TYR A 59 -1.38 -9.34 4.05
C TYR A 59 -0.81 -8.76 5.35
N GLU A 60 0.44 -8.27 5.33
CA GLU A 60 1.06 -7.65 6.52
C GLU A 60 0.32 -6.37 6.93
N GLU A 61 -0.22 -5.62 5.97
CA GLU A 61 -1.03 -4.42 6.22
C GLU A 61 -2.26 -4.73 7.10
N LEU A 62 -2.97 -5.84 6.82
CA LEU A 62 -4.09 -6.28 7.64
C LEU A 62 -3.67 -6.80 9.01
N ILE A 63 -2.53 -7.50 9.10
CA ILE A 63 -1.98 -7.97 10.38
C ILE A 63 -1.63 -6.77 11.27
N GLN A 64 -0.92 -5.79 10.72
CA GLN A 64 -0.50 -4.59 11.45
C GLN A 64 -1.70 -3.82 11.98
N ALA A 65 -2.74 -3.63 11.16
CA ALA A 65 -3.94 -2.92 11.58
C ALA A 65 -4.80 -3.71 12.59
N ASN A 66 -4.64 -5.03 12.69
CA ASN A 66 -5.49 -5.91 13.52
C ASN A 66 -4.66 -6.90 14.36
N PRO A 67 -3.78 -6.43 15.26
CA PRO A 67 -2.78 -7.28 15.94
C PRO A 67 -3.39 -8.33 16.89
N SER A 68 -4.65 -8.18 17.29
CA SER A 68 -5.37 -9.11 18.19
C SER A 68 -6.25 -10.12 17.45
N VAL A 69 -6.31 -10.08 16.12
CA VAL A 69 -7.17 -10.95 15.31
C VAL A 69 -6.35 -12.08 14.68
N ASP A 70 -6.87 -13.30 14.71
CA ASP A 70 -6.26 -14.44 14.02
C ASP A 70 -6.37 -14.26 12.48
N PRO A 71 -5.26 -14.18 11.73
CA PRO A 71 -5.29 -13.95 10.28
C PRO A 71 -5.90 -15.10 9.47
N TRP A 72 -5.92 -16.32 10.02
CA TRP A 72 -6.44 -17.51 9.37
C TRP A 72 -7.89 -17.82 9.72
N LEU A 73 -8.32 -17.39 10.91
CA LEU A 73 -9.69 -17.54 11.36
C LEU A 73 -10.11 -16.31 12.19
N PRO A 74 -10.42 -15.17 11.54
CA PRO A 74 -10.83 -13.95 12.24
C PRO A 74 -12.06 -14.17 13.13
N GLY A 75 -12.92 -15.11 12.75
CA GLY A 75 -14.15 -15.46 13.46
C GLY A 75 -15.34 -14.63 12.99
N GLU A 76 -16.50 -15.28 12.87
CA GLU A 76 -17.74 -14.60 12.48
C GLU A 76 -18.11 -13.52 13.52
N GLY A 77 -18.46 -12.33 13.04
CA GLY A 77 -18.84 -11.22 13.91
C GLY A 77 -17.68 -10.35 14.39
N THR A 78 -16.43 -10.76 14.15
CA THR A 78 -15.24 -9.97 14.52
C THR A 78 -15.17 -8.70 13.66
N GLU A 79 -14.97 -7.55 14.29
CA GLU A 79 -14.70 -6.30 13.58
C GLU A 79 -13.26 -6.27 13.07
N ILE A 80 -13.10 -6.02 11.78
CA ILE A 80 -11.81 -5.94 11.10
C ILE A 80 -11.63 -4.52 10.56
N VAL A 81 -10.53 -3.88 10.97
CA VAL A 81 -10.08 -2.62 10.43
C VAL A 81 -9.45 -2.88 9.06
N LEU A 82 -9.97 -2.21 8.04
CA LEU A 82 -9.36 -2.17 6.72
C LEU A 82 -8.57 -0.85 6.60
N PRO A 83 -7.23 -0.89 6.51
CA PRO A 83 -6.37 0.29 6.35
C PRO A 83 -6.49 0.89 4.95
N THR A 84 -7.66 1.45 4.60
CA THR A 84 -7.93 2.07 3.28
C THR A 84 -7.81 3.59 3.30
N GLN A 85 -7.11 4.13 4.30
CA GLN A 85 -6.73 5.53 4.41
C GLN A 85 -5.22 5.61 4.45
N PHE A 86 -4.63 6.52 3.69
CA PHE A 86 -3.18 6.61 3.53
C PHE A 86 -2.72 8.06 3.63
N ILE A 87 -1.55 8.27 4.19
CA ILE A 87 -0.75 9.47 4.03
C ILE A 87 0.15 9.26 2.82
N LEU A 88 0.13 10.19 1.87
CA LEU A 88 0.97 10.13 0.68
C LEU A 88 2.46 10.20 1.06
N PRO A 89 3.33 9.36 0.48
CA PRO A 89 4.78 9.46 0.70
C PRO A 89 5.30 10.84 0.30
N LYS A 90 6.34 11.35 0.98
CA LYS A 90 6.98 12.62 0.66
C LYS A 90 7.95 12.47 -0.52
N ALA A 91 7.37 12.16 -1.67
CA ALA A 91 8.02 12.15 -2.97
C ALA A 91 7.21 13.02 -3.95
N GLU A 92 7.83 13.37 -5.08
CA GLU A 92 7.11 14.01 -6.18
C GLU A 92 5.98 13.10 -6.66
N ARG A 93 4.77 13.66 -6.72
CA ARG A 93 3.56 12.96 -7.13
C ARG A 93 3.52 12.84 -8.65
N GLN A 94 4.46 12.09 -9.21
CA GLN A 94 4.59 11.89 -10.65
C GLN A 94 5.02 10.45 -10.95
N GLY A 95 4.33 9.83 -11.91
CA GLY A 95 4.65 8.46 -12.29
C GLY A 95 4.42 7.51 -11.13
N ILE A 96 5.39 6.65 -10.83
CA ILE A 96 5.26 5.64 -9.78
C ILE A 96 6.12 6.00 -8.57
N VAL A 97 5.53 5.96 -7.39
CA VAL A 97 6.23 6.00 -6.10
C VAL A 97 5.99 4.69 -5.36
N ILE A 98 7.05 4.07 -4.85
CA ILE A 98 7.00 2.83 -4.08
C ILE A 98 7.56 3.12 -2.70
N ASN A 99 6.75 2.90 -1.66
CA ASN A 99 7.18 3.00 -0.28
C ASN A 99 7.40 1.60 0.29
N LEU A 100 8.66 1.27 0.62
CA LEU A 100 9.02 -0.09 0.98
C LEU A 100 8.49 -0.56 2.35
N PRO A 101 8.58 0.22 3.45
CA PRO A 101 8.04 -0.19 4.76
C PRO A 101 6.53 -0.47 4.73
N GLU A 102 5.80 0.29 3.94
CA GLU A 102 4.36 0.17 3.75
C GLU A 102 3.98 -0.96 2.78
N LEU A 103 4.94 -1.49 2.02
CA LEU A 103 4.72 -2.48 0.96
C LEU A 103 3.65 -2.00 -0.03
N ARG A 104 3.73 -0.73 -0.44
CA ARG A 104 2.70 -0.12 -1.28
C ARG A 104 3.28 0.69 -2.44
N LEU A 105 2.59 0.60 -3.57
CA LEU A 105 2.85 1.35 -4.79
C LEU A 105 1.77 2.41 -4.97
N TYR A 106 2.18 3.60 -5.39
CA TYR A 106 1.34 4.73 -5.74
C TYR A 106 1.64 5.13 -7.19
N TYR A 107 0.61 5.23 -8.01
CA TYR A 107 0.71 5.69 -9.38
C TYR A 107 -0.07 6.99 -9.57
N TYR A 108 0.63 8.02 -10.05
CA TYR A 108 0.13 9.37 -10.31
C TYR A 108 0.06 9.57 -11.83
N PRO A 109 -1.04 9.16 -12.50
CA PRO A 109 -1.19 9.31 -13.95
C PRO A 109 -1.21 10.78 -14.39
N ASP A 110 -1.78 11.65 -13.55
CA ASP A 110 -2.07 13.05 -13.87
C ASP A 110 -1.11 14.03 -13.18
N GLY A 111 -0.08 13.52 -12.49
CA GLY A 111 0.88 14.32 -11.72
C GLY A 111 0.33 14.73 -10.34
N GLU A 112 0.65 15.95 -9.91
CA GLU A 112 0.39 16.43 -8.54
C GLU A 112 -1.10 16.63 -8.20
N SER A 113 -1.95 16.66 -9.22
CA SER A 113 -3.39 16.90 -9.08
C SER A 113 -4.18 15.88 -9.88
N GLY A 114 -5.39 15.53 -9.42
CA GLY A 114 -6.26 14.57 -10.09
C GLY A 114 -6.44 13.34 -9.22
N ARG A 115 -5.87 12.22 -9.63
CA ARG A 115 -6.04 10.92 -8.97
C ARG A 115 -4.71 10.25 -8.68
N VAL A 116 -4.74 9.39 -7.67
CA VAL A 116 -3.69 8.44 -7.35
C VAL A 116 -4.29 7.05 -7.29
N ILE A 117 -3.60 6.10 -7.90
CA ILE A 117 -3.99 4.68 -7.91
C ILE A 117 -2.99 3.96 -7.02
N THR A 118 -3.47 3.26 -6.00
CA THR A 118 -2.57 2.57 -5.06
C THR A 118 -2.81 1.07 -5.03
N HIS A 119 -1.70 0.32 -4.91
CA HIS A 119 -1.69 -1.13 -4.92
C HIS A 119 -0.76 -1.70 -3.85
N PRO A 120 -1.16 -2.79 -3.18
CA PRO A 120 -0.26 -3.54 -2.33
C PRO A 120 0.79 -4.26 -3.19
N ILE A 121 2.00 -4.34 -2.68
CA ILE A 121 3.12 -5.01 -3.34
C ILE A 121 3.83 -5.98 -2.40
N SER A 122 4.63 -6.88 -2.97
CA SER A 122 5.64 -7.64 -2.24
C SER A 122 7.02 -7.27 -2.75
N ILE A 123 7.98 -7.16 -1.82
CA ILE A 123 9.34 -6.69 -2.10
C ILE A 123 10.37 -7.75 -1.71
N GLY A 124 11.65 -7.41 -1.89
CA GLY A 124 12.78 -8.24 -1.50
C GLY A 124 12.81 -8.60 -0.01
N ARG A 125 13.17 -9.84 0.30
CA ARG A 125 13.63 -10.22 1.66
C ARG A 125 14.99 -9.58 1.96
N MET A 126 15.43 -9.56 3.22
CA MET A 126 16.63 -8.83 3.68
C MET A 126 17.88 -8.99 2.80
N GLU A 127 18.28 -10.23 2.47
CA GLU A 127 19.47 -10.49 1.64
C GLU A 127 19.32 -10.08 0.17
N TRP A 128 18.12 -9.65 -0.23
CA TRP A 128 17.72 -9.31 -1.59
C TRP A 128 16.88 -8.03 -1.60
N GLY A 129 17.23 -7.05 -0.76
CA GLY A 129 16.48 -5.80 -0.61
C GLY A 129 16.21 -5.09 -1.93
N THR A 130 15.00 -4.53 -2.07
CA THR A 130 14.65 -3.71 -3.22
C THR A 130 15.41 -2.37 -3.13
N PRO A 131 16.15 -1.94 -4.17
CA PRO A 131 17.04 -0.79 -4.08
C PRO A 131 16.26 0.52 -3.97
N LEU A 132 16.79 1.44 -3.16
CA LEU A 132 16.27 2.81 -3.06
C LEU A 132 16.73 3.68 -4.23
N GLY A 133 15.96 4.73 -4.52
CA GLY A 133 16.36 5.78 -5.45
C GLY A 133 15.44 5.95 -6.65
N ARG A 134 15.99 6.50 -7.73
CA ARG A 134 15.27 6.84 -8.96
C ARG A 134 15.47 5.79 -10.03
N SER A 135 14.40 5.49 -10.76
CA SER A 135 14.38 4.62 -11.92
C SER A 135 13.30 5.10 -12.90
N GLU A 136 13.05 4.31 -13.93
CA GLU A 136 12.00 4.55 -14.93
C GLU A 136 11.59 3.22 -15.57
N ILE A 137 10.40 3.20 -16.17
CA ILE A 137 9.93 2.06 -16.95
C ILE A 137 10.62 2.07 -18.31
N ILE A 138 11.53 1.11 -18.57
CA ILE A 138 12.30 1.07 -19.82
C ILE A 138 11.71 0.11 -20.87
N SER A 139 10.91 -0.87 -20.46
CA SER A 139 10.22 -1.78 -21.37
C SER A 139 9.07 -2.49 -20.67
N LYS A 140 8.17 -3.05 -21.48
CA LYS A 140 6.95 -3.73 -21.06
C LYS A 140 6.87 -5.06 -21.79
N ALA A 141 6.53 -6.14 -21.09
CA ALA A 141 6.35 -7.45 -21.66
C ALA A 141 5.02 -8.10 -21.22
N VAL A 142 4.22 -8.50 -22.21
CA VAL A 142 3.09 -9.42 -22.02
C VAL A 142 3.62 -10.84 -22.09
N ASN A 143 3.16 -11.71 -21.19
CA ASN A 143 3.58 -13.10 -21.06
C ASN A 143 5.11 -13.23 -21.04
N PRO A 144 5.81 -12.64 -20.05
CA PRO A 144 7.26 -12.59 -20.04
C PRO A 144 7.87 -13.99 -19.85
N THR A 145 8.94 -14.27 -20.57
CA THR A 145 9.84 -15.39 -20.25
C THR A 145 10.69 -15.01 -19.05
N TRP A 146 10.78 -15.89 -18.04
CA TRP A 146 11.65 -15.68 -16.89
C TRP A 146 12.98 -16.39 -17.07
N TYR A 147 14.07 -15.67 -16.83
CA TYR A 147 15.44 -16.18 -16.82
C TYR A 147 15.95 -16.09 -15.38
N PRO A 148 15.88 -17.17 -14.59
CA PRO A 148 16.31 -17.14 -13.19
C PRO A 148 17.81 -16.78 -13.11
N PRO A 149 18.17 -15.74 -12.31
CA PRO A 149 19.56 -15.46 -11.98
C PRO A 149 20.29 -16.70 -11.43
N GLU A 150 21.60 -16.78 -11.62
CA GLU A 150 22.41 -17.90 -11.13
C GLU A 150 22.22 -18.10 -9.62
N SER A 151 22.24 -17.02 -8.84
CA SER A 151 22.04 -17.06 -7.39
C SER A 151 20.72 -17.73 -6.97
N ILE A 152 19.62 -17.42 -7.68
CA ILE A 152 18.31 -18.04 -7.41
C ILE A 152 18.35 -19.53 -7.78
N ARG A 153 19.03 -19.91 -8.87
CA ARG A 153 19.16 -21.32 -9.26
C ARG A 153 19.99 -22.12 -8.26
N GLU A 154 21.07 -21.54 -7.73
CA GLU A 154 21.93 -22.15 -6.72
C GLU A 154 21.17 -22.39 -5.41
N GLU A 155 20.44 -21.39 -4.90
CA GLU A 155 19.58 -21.53 -3.71
C GLU A 155 18.53 -22.64 -3.90
N HIS A 156 17.83 -22.61 -5.03
CA HIS A 156 16.81 -23.61 -5.34
C HIS A 156 17.39 -25.02 -5.50
N ALA A 157 18.60 -25.15 -6.04
CA ALA A 157 19.28 -26.43 -6.13
C ALA A 157 19.71 -26.95 -4.74
N ALA A 158 20.18 -26.07 -3.85
CA ALA A 158 20.51 -26.42 -2.46
C ALA A 158 19.28 -26.93 -1.68
N ASP A 159 18.10 -26.43 -2.01
CA ASP A 159 16.81 -26.86 -1.45
C ASP A 159 16.21 -28.11 -2.12
N ASN A 160 16.96 -28.83 -2.97
CA ASN A 160 16.48 -29.97 -3.77
C ASN A 160 15.28 -29.62 -4.69
N ARG A 161 15.20 -28.37 -5.17
CA ARG A 161 14.15 -27.86 -6.07
C ARG A 161 14.75 -27.13 -7.28
N PRO A 162 15.58 -27.80 -8.10
CA PRO A 162 16.34 -27.14 -9.16
C PRO A 162 15.43 -26.42 -10.18
N LEU A 163 15.85 -25.21 -10.57
CA LEU A 163 15.13 -24.39 -11.56
C LEU A 163 15.76 -24.52 -12.96
N PRO A 164 14.96 -24.53 -14.03
CA PRO A 164 15.47 -24.47 -15.38
C PRO A 164 16.13 -23.11 -15.66
N LYS A 165 17.02 -23.03 -16.65
CA LYS A 165 17.64 -21.76 -17.08
C LYS A 165 16.64 -20.78 -17.70
N VAL A 166 15.50 -21.30 -18.17
CA VAL A 166 14.43 -20.54 -18.82
C VAL A 166 13.11 -21.12 -18.34
N VAL A 167 12.22 -20.28 -17.82
CA VAL A 167 10.84 -20.62 -17.55
C VAL A 167 9.98 -19.90 -18.60
N PRO A 168 9.34 -20.64 -19.52
CA PRO A 168 8.53 -20.04 -20.57
C PRO A 168 7.29 -19.36 -19.98
N PRO A 169 6.58 -18.55 -20.77
CA PRO A 169 5.30 -17.99 -20.34
C PRO A 169 4.28 -19.10 -20.05
N GLY A 170 3.46 -18.92 -19.02
CA GLY A 170 2.44 -19.89 -18.63
C GLY A 170 2.04 -19.78 -17.15
N PRO A 171 1.12 -20.63 -16.69
CA PRO A 171 0.62 -20.61 -15.30
C PRO A 171 1.71 -20.79 -14.25
N ASP A 172 2.79 -21.52 -14.57
CA ASP A 172 3.89 -21.80 -13.64
C ASP A 172 4.97 -20.71 -13.62
N ASN A 173 4.85 -19.70 -14.48
CA ASN A 173 5.81 -18.61 -14.54
C ASN A 173 5.62 -17.65 -13.34
N PRO A 174 6.64 -17.46 -12.48
CA PRO A 174 6.50 -16.63 -11.28
C PRO A 174 6.38 -15.13 -11.57
N LEU A 175 6.68 -14.69 -12.80
CA LEU A 175 6.47 -13.31 -13.23
C LEU A 175 5.00 -13.00 -13.55
N GLY A 176 4.15 -14.03 -13.66
CA GLY A 176 2.77 -13.87 -14.09
C GLY A 176 2.66 -13.48 -15.57
N LYS A 177 1.61 -12.76 -15.93
CA LYS A 177 1.28 -12.40 -17.33
C LYS A 177 1.82 -11.05 -17.78
N HIS A 178 2.23 -10.18 -16.86
CA HIS A 178 2.67 -8.82 -17.18
C HIS A 178 3.91 -8.48 -16.37
N ALA A 179 4.86 -7.81 -17.02
CA ALA A 179 6.04 -7.27 -16.36
C ALA A 179 6.45 -5.91 -16.98
N LEU A 180 6.83 -4.99 -16.10
CA LEU A 180 7.43 -3.70 -16.39
C LEU A 180 8.89 -3.76 -15.96
N ARG A 181 9.82 -3.53 -16.88
CA ARG A 181 11.25 -3.52 -16.57
C ARG A 181 11.66 -2.13 -16.12
N LEU A 182 12.44 -2.08 -15.04
CA LEU A 182 13.02 -0.86 -14.52
C LEU A 182 14.39 -0.57 -15.17
N SER A 183 14.79 0.70 -15.20
CA SER A 183 16.16 1.09 -15.55
C SER A 183 17.20 0.59 -14.53
N LEU A 184 16.75 0.17 -13.34
CA LEU A 184 17.54 -0.59 -12.38
C LEU A 184 17.83 -2.00 -12.93
N PRO A 185 19.11 -2.36 -13.17
CA PRO A 185 19.45 -3.61 -13.82
C PRO A 185 18.92 -4.83 -13.07
N GLY A 186 18.11 -5.64 -13.75
CA GLY A 186 17.55 -6.88 -13.20
C GLY A 186 16.25 -6.73 -12.40
N TYR A 187 15.75 -5.51 -12.18
CA TYR A 187 14.53 -5.27 -11.41
C TYR A 187 13.30 -5.10 -12.29
N LEU A 188 12.18 -5.63 -11.80
CA LEU A 188 10.90 -5.68 -12.49
C LEU A 188 9.78 -5.31 -11.51
N ILE A 189 8.74 -4.64 -12.02
CA ILE A 189 7.40 -4.64 -11.42
C ILE A 189 6.60 -5.69 -12.20
N HIS A 190 6.11 -6.74 -11.55
CA HIS A 190 5.50 -7.87 -12.25
C HIS A 190 4.36 -8.52 -11.47
N GLY A 191 3.58 -9.36 -12.15
CA GLY A 191 2.50 -10.13 -11.53
C GLY A 191 3.02 -11.33 -10.74
N THR A 192 2.16 -12.31 -10.48
CA THR A 192 2.59 -13.57 -9.88
C THR A 192 1.66 -14.71 -10.20
N ASN A 193 2.15 -15.94 -10.07
CA ASN A 193 1.30 -17.13 -10.01
C ASN A 193 0.99 -17.57 -8.57
N LYS A 194 1.50 -16.87 -7.54
CA LYS A 194 1.27 -17.17 -6.13
C LYS A 194 0.78 -15.93 -5.37
N PRO A 195 -0.47 -15.49 -5.61
CA PRO A 195 -1.00 -14.25 -5.04
C PRO A 195 -1.15 -14.28 -3.51
N SER A 196 -1.11 -15.46 -2.88
CA SER A 196 -1.21 -15.60 -1.42
C SER A 196 -0.03 -15.00 -0.65
N GLY A 197 1.10 -14.73 -1.31
CA GLY A 197 2.27 -14.08 -0.70
C GLY A 197 2.36 -12.58 -0.97
N LEU A 198 1.25 -11.92 -1.31
CA LEU A 198 1.22 -10.48 -1.58
C LEU A 198 1.12 -9.66 -0.29
N GLY A 199 1.77 -8.49 -0.28
CA GLY A 199 1.93 -7.68 0.93
C GLY A 199 2.89 -8.31 1.93
N MET A 200 3.97 -8.94 1.46
CA MET A 200 5.01 -9.57 2.29
C MET A 200 6.41 -9.38 1.69
N ARG A 201 7.47 -9.50 2.49
CA ARG A 201 8.88 -9.48 2.04
C ARG A 201 9.35 -10.87 1.58
N VAL A 202 8.87 -11.33 0.42
CA VAL A 202 9.05 -12.73 -0.03
C VAL A 202 9.76 -12.90 -1.38
N THR A 203 10.25 -11.82 -1.98
CA THR A 203 10.89 -11.89 -3.30
C THR A 203 12.42 -11.85 -3.20
N HIS A 204 13.09 -12.08 -4.32
CA HIS A 204 14.52 -11.86 -4.53
C HIS A 204 14.83 -10.45 -5.06
N GLY A 205 14.01 -9.46 -4.69
CA GLY A 205 14.27 -8.02 -4.90
C GLY A 205 13.34 -7.32 -5.90
N CYS A 206 12.66 -8.08 -6.77
CA CYS A 206 11.65 -7.51 -7.67
C CYS A 206 10.36 -7.10 -6.93
N ILE A 207 9.60 -6.19 -7.53
CA ILE A 207 8.31 -5.75 -7.01
C ILE A 207 7.21 -6.63 -7.61
N ARG A 208 6.48 -7.33 -6.75
CA ARG A 208 5.39 -8.22 -7.14
C ARG A 208 4.05 -7.58 -6.82
N MET A 209 3.09 -7.69 -7.74
CA MET A 209 1.71 -7.20 -7.61
C MET A 209 0.71 -8.35 -7.78
N PHE A 210 -0.55 -8.12 -7.41
CA PHE A 210 -1.63 -9.01 -7.80
C PHE A 210 -1.74 -9.09 -9.34
N PRO A 211 -2.16 -10.24 -9.91
CA PRO A 211 -2.31 -10.40 -11.36
C PRO A 211 -3.20 -9.33 -12.01
N GLU A 212 -4.33 -9.04 -11.38
CA GLU A 212 -5.29 -8.01 -11.79
C GLU A 212 -4.70 -6.60 -11.74
N ASP A 213 -3.89 -6.30 -10.72
CA ASP A 213 -3.28 -4.99 -10.54
C ASP A 213 -2.15 -4.71 -11.53
N ILE A 214 -1.28 -5.70 -11.77
CA ILE A 214 -0.20 -5.51 -12.75
C ILE A 214 -0.76 -5.36 -14.16
N GLU A 215 -1.87 -6.01 -14.49
CA GLU A 215 -2.54 -5.87 -15.78
C GLU A 215 -3.08 -4.44 -15.95
N ALA A 216 -3.78 -3.93 -14.95
CA ALA A 216 -4.26 -2.54 -14.96
C ALA A 216 -3.10 -1.53 -15.04
N LEU A 217 -2.05 -1.70 -14.23
CA LEU A 217 -0.87 -0.83 -14.26
C LEU A 217 -0.16 -0.92 -15.61
N PHE A 218 -0.06 -2.13 -16.18
CA PHE A 218 0.54 -2.37 -17.48
C PHE A 218 -0.20 -1.64 -18.58
N GLU A 219 -1.52 -1.61 -18.61
CA GLU A 219 -2.24 -0.88 -19.66
C GLU A 219 -2.03 0.64 -19.57
N ASN A 220 -1.95 1.18 -18.35
CA ASN A 220 -1.99 2.63 -18.13
C ASN A 220 -0.61 3.30 -18.09
N VAL A 221 0.46 2.59 -17.72
CA VAL A 221 1.78 3.20 -17.51
C VAL A 221 2.61 3.25 -18.81
N PRO A 222 2.99 4.43 -19.31
CA PRO A 222 3.88 4.56 -20.47
C PRO A 222 5.33 4.13 -20.19
N ILE A 223 6.06 3.74 -21.24
CA ILE A 223 7.53 3.67 -21.19
C ILE A 223 8.09 5.07 -20.97
N GLY A 224 9.12 5.20 -20.13
CA GLY A 224 9.70 6.46 -19.68
C GLY A 224 9.03 7.01 -18.42
N THR A 225 8.00 6.36 -17.88
CA THR A 225 7.37 6.79 -16.62
C THR A 225 8.42 6.74 -15.49
N PRO A 226 8.61 7.83 -14.73
CA PRO A 226 9.55 7.85 -13.62
C PRO A 226 9.08 6.92 -12.50
N VAL A 227 10.03 6.30 -11.83
CA VAL A 227 9.80 5.42 -10.68
C VAL A 227 10.69 5.91 -9.53
N ARG A 228 10.10 6.18 -8.36
CA ARG A 228 10.81 6.58 -7.14
C ARG A 228 10.59 5.52 -6.07
N ILE A 229 11.67 4.94 -5.56
CA ILE A 229 11.62 3.94 -4.50
C ILE A 229 12.14 4.60 -3.23
N VAL A 230 11.29 4.72 -2.22
CA VAL A 230 11.54 5.41 -0.96
C VAL A 230 11.42 4.47 0.23
N ASN A 231 12.02 4.89 1.34
CA ASN A 231 11.97 4.20 2.63
C ASN A 231 11.43 5.17 3.67
N GLU A 232 10.11 5.27 3.77
CA GLU A 232 9.40 6.16 4.68
C GLU A 232 8.53 5.33 5.63
N PRO A 233 9.11 4.83 6.74
CA PRO A 233 8.35 4.07 7.74
C PRO A 233 7.41 4.97 8.52
N TYR A 234 7.74 6.27 8.65
CA TYR A 234 6.88 7.28 9.26
C TYR A 234 6.53 8.31 8.21
N LYS A 235 5.23 8.44 7.91
CA LYS A 235 4.70 9.46 7.02
C LYS A 235 3.88 10.43 7.82
N LEU A 236 4.17 11.72 7.68
CA LEU A 236 3.40 12.80 8.29
C LEU A 236 2.69 13.58 7.19
N GLY A 237 1.38 13.78 7.37
CA GLY A 237 0.55 14.52 6.43
C GLY A 237 -0.48 15.37 7.17
N TRP A 238 -1.15 16.25 6.44
CA TRP A 238 -2.18 17.12 7.00
C TRP A 238 -3.51 17.01 6.26
N THR A 239 -4.54 17.49 6.96
CA THR A 239 -5.87 17.79 6.46
C THR A 239 -6.30 19.13 7.05
N ASP A 240 -7.47 19.65 6.66
CA ASP A 240 -8.10 20.81 7.33
C ASP A 240 -8.26 20.64 8.85
N ASN A 241 -8.32 19.40 9.35
CA ASN A 241 -8.56 19.13 10.77
C ASN A 241 -7.27 19.07 11.61
N GLY A 242 -6.09 19.01 10.97
CA GLY A 242 -4.79 18.91 11.62
C GLY A 242 -3.89 17.83 11.01
N PHE A 243 -2.82 17.50 11.74
CA PHE A 243 -1.78 16.55 11.35
C PHE A 243 -2.13 15.11 11.71
N TYR A 244 -1.71 14.23 10.82
CA TYR A 244 -1.80 12.78 10.96
C TYR A 244 -0.40 12.17 10.81
N LEU A 245 -0.18 11.07 11.53
CA LEU A 245 1.00 10.22 11.40
C LEU A 245 0.55 8.81 11.04
N GLU A 246 1.20 8.24 10.04
CA GLU A 246 1.08 6.84 9.67
C GLU A 246 2.44 6.19 9.89
N ALA A 247 2.46 5.15 10.70
CA ALA A 247 3.69 4.46 11.11
C ALA A 247 3.65 3.00 10.72
N HIS A 248 4.74 2.56 10.08
CA HIS A 248 4.99 1.19 9.65
C HIS A 248 6.26 0.66 10.32
N PRO A 249 6.35 -0.65 10.59
CA PRO A 249 7.58 -1.26 11.03
C PRO A 249 8.72 -0.94 10.05
N PRO A 250 9.88 -0.46 10.52
CA PRO A 250 11.05 -0.27 9.67
C PRO A 250 11.49 -1.59 9.03
N LEU A 251 12.15 -1.51 7.88
CA LEU A 251 12.76 -2.69 7.28
C LEU A 251 13.91 -3.17 8.17
N ASP A 252 13.87 -4.45 8.57
CA ASP A 252 14.75 -5.18 9.52
C ASP A 252 16.29 -5.08 9.33
N GLU A 253 16.78 -4.26 8.40
CA GLU A 253 18.19 -4.11 8.04
C GLU A 253 18.94 -3.11 8.94
N GLN A 254 18.28 -2.51 9.92
CA GLN A 254 18.85 -1.49 10.81
C GLN A 254 18.62 -1.87 12.27
N THR A 255 19.59 -1.57 13.15
CA THR A 255 19.36 -1.66 14.60
C THR A 255 18.35 -0.58 14.98
N ILE A 256 17.08 -0.97 15.14
CA ILE A 256 16.02 -0.05 15.52
C ILE A 256 16.16 0.20 17.02
N ASP A 257 16.65 1.38 17.38
CA ASP A 257 16.62 1.90 18.73
C ASP A 257 15.78 3.19 18.80
N ASP A 258 15.56 3.69 20.01
CA ASP A 258 14.76 4.90 20.25
C ASP A 258 15.36 6.12 19.53
N ALA A 259 16.69 6.21 19.44
CA ALA A 259 17.38 7.33 18.81
C ALA A 259 17.18 7.34 17.29
N TRP A 260 17.21 6.17 16.65
CA TRP A 260 16.90 6.00 15.24
C TRP A 260 15.44 6.37 14.95
N THR A 261 14.51 5.87 15.76
CA THR A 261 13.08 6.17 15.62
C THR A 261 12.82 7.68 15.70
N MET A 262 13.42 8.36 16.68
CA MET A 262 13.31 9.82 16.80
C MET A 262 13.95 10.57 15.62
N THR A 263 15.05 10.05 15.07
CA THR A 263 15.69 10.63 13.88
C THR A 263 14.76 10.58 12.66
N GLU A 264 14.11 9.44 12.44
CA GLU A 264 13.19 9.27 11.31
C GLU A 264 11.89 10.06 11.50
N LEU A 265 11.32 10.09 12.71
CA LEU A 265 10.18 10.94 13.03
C LEU A 265 10.50 12.43 12.82
N THR A 266 11.68 12.86 13.26
CA THR A 266 12.14 14.24 13.04
C THR A 266 12.29 14.54 11.55
N ARG A 267 12.81 13.58 10.76
CA ARG A 267 12.93 13.73 9.30
C ARG A 267 11.56 13.88 8.65
N ALA A 268 10.60 13.03 9.00
CA ALA A 268 9.23 13.12 8.50
C ALA A 268 8.60 14.49 8.85
N PHE A 269 8.82 14.96 10.09
CA PHE A 269 8.35 16.26 10.54
C PHE A 269 8.96 17.43 9.75
N VAL A 270 10.28 17.48 9.60
CA VAL A 270 10.97 18.53 8.84
C VAL A 270 10.48 18.54 7.38
N ALA A 271 10.30 17.36 6.79
CA ALA A 271 9.84 17.22 5.42
C ALA A 271 8.40 17.74 5.24
N ALA A 272 7.52 17.53 6.22
CA ALA A 272 6.14 18.00 6.18
C ALA A 272 5.97 19.49 6.56
N THR A 273 6.78 20.02 7.48
CA THR A 273 6.61 21.38 8.04
C THR A 273 7.42 22.47 7.34
N SER A 274 8.40 22.10 6.50
CA SER A 274 9.14 23.05 5.66
C SER A 274 8.27 23.85 4.67
N GLU A 275 6.98 23.49 4.54
CA GLU A 275 5.97 24.14 3.69
C GLU A 275 5.09 25.18 4.43
N GLY A 276 5.45 25.56 5.67
CA GLY A 276 4.94 26.80 6.29
C GLY A 276 3.61 26.70 7.04
N GLN A 277 3.12 25.49 7.33
CA GLN A 277 1.95 25.31 8.19
C GLN A 277 2.38 25.10 9.65
N GLY A 278 2.25 26.16 10.45
CA GLY A 278 2.41 26.07 11.89
C GLY A 278 1.11 25.63 12.54
N THR A 279 1.06 24.41 13.08
CA THR A 279 0.06 24.01 14.07
C THR A 279 0.67 23.05 15.09
N SER A 280 0.18 23.11 16.33
CA SER A 280 0.72 22.40 17.49
C SER A 280 0.62 20.89 17.32
N PHE A 281 1.76 20.22 17.26
CA PHE A 281 1.90 18.77 17.17
C PHE A 281 2.23 18.18 18.55
N SER A 282 1.68 17.01 18.87
CA SER A 282 1.99 16.28 20.09
C SER A 282 3.05 15.22 19.83
N TRP A 283 4.27 15.47 20.30
CA TRP A 283 5.38 14.50 20.27
C TRP A 283 5.03 13.21 21.01
N GLU A 284 4.33 13.32 22.14
CA GLU A 284 3.90 12.16 22.93
C GLU A 284 2.95 11.26 22.13
N LEU A 285 1.99 11.84 21.39
CA LEU A 285 1.10 11.05 20.53
C LEU A 285 1.86 10.41 19.37
N ALA A 286 2.80 11.14 18.76
CA ALA A 286 3.60 10.59 17.68
C ALA A 286 4.49 9.43 18.12
N GLU A 287 5.11 9.52 19.29
CA GLU A 287 5.90 8.41 19.86
C GLU A 287 5.01 7.17 20.05
N VAL A 288 3.80 7.33 20.58
CA VAL A 288 2.84 6.23 20.75
C VAL A 288 2.46 5.60 19.41
N VAL A 289 2.16 6.41 18.39
CA VAL A 289 1.81 5.92 17.05
C VAL A 289 2.99 5.20 16.40
N ALA A 290 4.20 5.77 16.49
CA ALA A 290 5.42 5.18 15.96
C ALA A 290 5.73 3.82 16.62
N MET A 291 5.63 3.74 17.95
CA MET A 291 5.85 2.50 18.69
C MET A 291 4.84 1.41 18.35
N ARG A 292 3.58 1.78 18.11
CA ARG A 292 2.53 0.81 17.74
C ARG A 292 2.63 0.34 16.29
N SER A 293 3.02 1.24 15.37
CA SER A 293 3.24 0.94 13.94
C SER A 293 2.10 0.12 13.30
N LEU A 294 0.85 0.58 13.50
CA LEU A 294 -0.33 -0.14 13.02
C LEU A 294 -0.61 0.07 11.51
N GLY A 295 0.19 0.86 10.82
CA GLY A 295 0.02 1.14 9.39
C GLY A 295 -1.25 1.92 9.05
N ILE A 296 -1.87 2.59 10.02
CA ILE A 296 -3.06 3.44 9.82
C ILE A 296 -2.75 4.90 10.17
N PRO A 297 -3.29 5.88 9.43
CA PRO A 297 -3.17 7.30 9.79
C PRO A 297 -3.88 7.60 11.13
N GLU A 298 -3.12 8.08 12.12
CA GLU A 298 -3.63 8.49 13.42
C GLU A 298 -3.44 10.00 13.61
N PHE A 299 -4.43 10.67 14.21
CA PHE A 299 -4.40 12.11 14.45
C PHE A 299 -3.43 12.48 15.57
N ILE A 300 -2.56 13.46 15.35
CA ILE A 300 -1.43 13.81 16.24
C ILE A 300 -1.34 15.31 16.60
N SER A 301 -2.28 16.15 16.15
CA SER A 301 -2.30 17.56 16.59
C SER A 301 -2.75 17.68 18.05
N ALA A 302 -2.15 18.62 18.78
CA ALA A 302 -2.44 18.87 20.20
C ALA A 302 -3.84 19.46 20.45
N GLU A 303 -4.41 20.13 19.44
CA GLU A 303 -5.80 20.60 19.42
C GLU A 303 -6.41 20.24 18.05
N ARG A 304 -7.70 19.84 18.01
CA ARG A 304 -8.43 19.78 16.73
C ARG A 304 -8.61 21.21 16.25
N LEU A 305 -8.16 21.52 15.04
CA LEU A 305 -8.42 22.83 14.44
C LEU A 305 -9.93 23.05 14.41
N ALA A 306 -10.38 24.13 15.04
CA ALA A 306 -11.80 24.47 15.07
C ALA A 306 -12.28 24.68 13.63
N THR A 307 -13.37 24.01 13.27
CA THR A 307 -14.07 24.25 12.00
C THR A 307 -14.36 25.76 11.90
N PRO A 308 -14.08 26.44 10.77
CA PRO A 308 -14.46 27.84 10.64
C PRO A 308 -15.98 27.93 10.84
N SER A 309 -16.39 28.59 11.93
CA SER A 309 -17.80 28.85 12.17
C SER A 309 -18.33 29.57 10.93
N GLN A 310 -19.32 28.99 10.27
CA GLN A 310 -20.10 29.73 9.29
C GLN A 310 -20.67 30.95 9.99
N HIS A 311 -20.04 32.10 9.78
CA HIS A 311 -20.58 33.36 10.21
C HIS A 311 -21.85 33.62 9.41
N SER A 312 -22.98 33.42 10.08
CA SER A 312 -24.25 34.04 9.73
C SER A 312 -24.04 35.54 9.49
N LYS A 313 -24.34 36.00 8.29
CA LYS A 313 -24.92 37.31 8.04
C LYS A 313 -26.10 37.14 7.11
#